data_AF-A0A259TKC5-F1
#
_entry.id   AF-A0A259TKC5-F1
#
_cell.length_a   1.000
_cell.length_b   1.000
_cell.length_c   1.000
_cell.angle_alpha   90.00
_cell.angle_beta   90.00
_cell.angle_gamma   90.00
#
_symmetry.space_group_name_H-M   'P 1'
#
loop_
_entity.id
_entity.type
_entity.pdbx_description
1 polymer ?
#
loop_
_entity_poly.entity_id
_entity_poly.type
_entity_poly.pdbx_seq_one_letter_code
_entity_poly.pdbx_strand_id
1 'polypeptide(L)'
;MARLSAERLRLHINNIITWTVNENPMYENFTIKLTILGRETVPGLNGSHELVDGNIEYLMDTIKKSLEGFEYTECEFLEPDFKFEIKRHEAWYDNGFKIHHPVSFEFIVWVNSGRWNGIYSCTELGHKFCIEENSLIKFYDDLKSEWENRKILEY
;
A
#
# COMPACT_ATOMS: atom_id res chain seq x y z
N MET A 1 -5.54 10.84 -7.94
CA MET A 1 -5.67 9.37 -7.83
C MET A 1 -4.29 8.81 -7.55
N ALA A 2 -4.12 8.06 -6.47
CA ALA A 2 -2.87 7.40 -6.14
C ALA A 2 -2.65 6.19 -7.03
N ARG A 3 -1.50 6.11 -7.69
CA ARG A 3 -1.20 5.02 -8.63
C ARG A 3 0.21 4.47 -8.46
N LEU A 4 0.28 3.21 -8.09
CA LEU A 4 1.48 2.40 -8.19
C LEU A 4 1.41 1.55 -9.46
N SER A 5 2.48 1.54 -10.25
CA SER A 5 2.58 0.71 -11.45
C SER A 5 3.96 0.12 -11.57
N ALA A 6 4.02 -1.21 -11.59
CA ALA A 6 5.19 -1.98 -12.00
C ALA A 6 4.80 -2.81 -13.23
N GLU A 7 5.76 -3.44 -13.90
CA GLU A 7 5.58 -4.12 -15.20
C GLU A 7 4.28 -4.97 -15.28
N ARG A 8 3.95 -5.65 -14.20
CA ARG A 8 2.80 -6.57 -14.10
C ARG A 8 1.79 -6.20 -13.00
N LEU A 9 1.99 -5.10 -12.29
CA LEU A 9 1.15 -4.65 -11.18
C LEU A 9 0.57 -3.27 -11.50
N ARG A 10 -0.73 -3.10 -11.25
CA ARG A 10 -1.35 -1.78 -11.13
C ARG A 10 -2.18 -1.76 -9.85
N LEU A 11 -1.86 -0.84 -8.95
CA LEU A 11 -2.63 -0.56 -7.75
C LEU A 11 -3.08 0.90 -7.81
N HIS A 12 -4.38 1.12 -7.77
CA HIS A 12 -5.00 2.45 -7.70
C HIS A 12 -5.77 2.57 -6.39
N ILE A 13 -5.60 3.71 -5.71
CA ILE A 13 -6.40 4.13 -4.56
C ILE A 13 -6.93 5.53 -4.87
N ASN A 14 -8.23 5.75 -4.71
CA ASN A 14 -8.86 7.05 -4.90
C ASN A 14 -10.17 7.17 -4.12
N ASN A 15 -10.84 8.31 -4.27
CA ASN A 15 -12.13 8.60 -3.64
C ASN A 15 -12.08 8.45 -2.12
N ILE A 16 -11.02 8.96 -1.50
CA ILE A 16 -10.90 8.94 -0.04
C ILE A 16 -11.95 9.88 0.55
N ILE A 17 -12.72 9.36 1.50
CA ILE A 17 -13.70 10.09 2.31
C ILE A 17 -13.38 9.79 3.76
N THR A 18 -13.37 10.80 4.63
CA THR A 18 -13.18 10.61 6.07
C THR A 18 -14.39 11.13 6.82
N TRP A 19 -14.91 10.32 7.74
CA TRP A 19 -15.88 10.74 8.73
C TRP A 19 -15.18 11.20 9.99
N THR A 20 -15.62 12.33 10.51
CA THR A 20 -15.09 12.91 11.74
C THR A 20 -16.16 12.98 12.82
N VAL A 21 -15.74 12.79 14.07
CA VAL A 21 -16.54 13.06 15.28
C VAL A 21 -15.79 14.09 16.11
N ASN A 22 -16.40 15.26 16.31
CA ASN A 22 -15.74 16.41 16.95
C ASN A 22 -14.37 16.72 16.32
N GLU A 23 -14.33 16.81 14.99
CA GLU A 23 -13.09 17.04 14.20
C GLU A 23 -12.05 15.91 14.23
N ASN A 24 -12.26 14.84 15.02
CA ASN A 24 -11.35 13.69 15.03
C ASN A 24 -11.73 12.71 13.92
N PRO A 25 -10.81 12.30 13.03
CA PRO A 25 -11.03 11.21 12.09
C PRO A 25 -11.43 9.93 12.84
N MET A 26 -12.53 9.30 12.42
CA MET A 26 -13.01 8.05 13.01
C MET A 26 -13.04 6.92 12.00
N TYR A 27 -13.42 7.23 10.76
CA TYR A 27 -13.59 6.24 9.70
C TYR A 27 -13.18 6.81 8.37
N GLU A 28 -12.70 5.94 7.48
CA GLU A 28 -12.39 6.26 6.09
C GLU A 28 -13.23 5.38 5.16
N ASN A 29 -13.41 5.86 3.93
CA ASN A 29 -13.84 5.09 2.79
C ASN A 29 -12.88 5.41 1.65
N PHE A 30 -12.48 4.39 0.90
CA PHE A 30 -11.71 4.57 -0.30
C PHE A 30 -12.10 3.52 -1.34
N THR A 31 -11.88 3.85 -2.59
CA THR A 31 -11.93 2.89 -3.68
C THR A 31 -10.53 2.37 -3.96
N ILE A 32 -10.38 1.04 -3.99
CA ILE A 32 -9.13 0.38 -4.38
C ILE A 32 -9.35 -0.44 -5.65
N LYS A 33 -8.34 -0.44 -6.52
CA LYS A 33 -8.29 -1.32 -7.69
C LYS A 33 -6.91 -1.92 -7.82
N LEU A 34 -6.84 -3.24 -7.70
CA LEU A 34 -5.66 -4.04 -7.94
C LEU A 34 -5.82 -4.83 -9.24
N THR A 35 -4.79 -4.79 -10.07
CA THR A 35 -4.70 -5.60 -11.30
C THR A 35 -3.31 -6.18 -11.39
N ILE A 36 -3.22 -7.50 -11.56
CA ILE A 36 -1.96 -8.22 -11.68
C ILE A 36 -1.99 -9.03 -12.98
N LEU A 37 -0.93 -8.92 -13.79
CA LEU A 37 -0.86 -9.51 -15.13
C LEU A 37 -2.05 -9.11 -16.03
N GLY A 38 -2.57 -7.90 -15.84
CA GLY A 38 -3.72 -7.39 -16.59
C GLY A 38 -5.06 -8.05 -16.22
N ARG A 39 -5.12 -8.82 -15.13
CA ARG A 39 -6.34 -9.47 -14.63
C ARG A 39 -6.69 -8.96 -13.24
N GLU A 40 -7.99 -8.93 -12.95
CA GLU A 40 -8.46 -8.80 -11.57
C GLU A 40 -8.13 -10.10 -10.87
N THR A 41 -7.23 -10.03 -9.90
CA THR A 41 -6.70 -11.22 -9.24
C THR A 41 -7.43 -11.58 -7.97
N VAL A 42 -8.20 -10.66 -7.39
CA VAL A 42 -8.82 -10.88 -6.09
C VAL A 42 -10.30 -10.46 -6.09
N PRO A 43 -11.21 -11.44 -5.98
CA PRO A 43 -12.62 -11.16 -5.70
C PRO A 43 -12.78 -10.35 -4.41
N GLY A 44 -13.62 -9.31 -4.44
CA GLY A 44 -13.94 -8.51 -3.25
C GLY A 44 -12.93 -7.41 -2.91
N LEU A 45 -11.72 -7.41 -3.47
CA LEU A 45 -10.76 -6.32 -3.26
C LEU A 45 -11.13 -5.08 -4.09
N ASN A 46 -11.44 -5.27 -5.37
CA ASN A 46 -11.75 -4.13 -6.24
C ASN A 46 -13.13 -3.57 -5.90
N GLY A 47 -13.18 -2.32 -5.46
CA GLY A 47 -14.43 -1.69 -5.05
C GLY A 47 -14.23 -0.58 -4.02
N SER A 48 -15.35 -0.07 -3.51
CA SER A 48 -15.38 0.85 -2.37
C SER A 48 -15.38 0.05 -1.08
N HIS A 49 -14.59 0.50 -0.12
CA HIS A 49 -14.52 -0.09 1.23
C HIS A 49 -14.88 0.98 2.24
N GLU A 50 -15.82 0.68 3.12
CA GLU A 50 -16.44 1.66 4.01
C GLU A 50 -16.09 1.38 5.47
N LEU A 51 -16.06 2.44 6.28
CA LEU A 51 -15.90 2.36 7.74
C LEU A 51 -14.56 1.78 8.22
N VAL A 52 -13.49 2.04 7.47
CA VAL A 52 -12.16 1.50 7.77
C VAL A 52 -11.32 2.55 8.50
N ASP A 53 -10.68 2.19 9.62
CA ASP A 53 -9.97 3.16 10.46
C ASP A 53 -8.48 3.23 10.11
N GLY A 54 -7.98 4.43 9.81
CA GLY A 54 -6.55 4.75 9.66
C GLY A 54 -5.78 4.05 8.53
N ASN A 55 -6.44 3.20 7.73
CA ASN A 55 -5.80 2.37 6.70
C ASN A 55 -4.90 3.17 5.75
N ILE A 56 -5.35 4.32 5.25
CA ILE A 56 -4.55 5.12 4.31
C ILE A 56 -3.35 5.73 5.02
N GLU A 57 -3.53 6.26 6.23
CA GLU A 57 -2.44 6.82 7.02
C GLU A 57 -1.39 5.76 7.38
N TYR A 58 -1.81 4.54 7.75
CA TYR A 58 -0.89 3.43 8.01
C TYR A 58 -0.10 3.01 6.77
N LEU A 59 -0.73 2.98 5.59
CA LEU A 59 -0.02 2.72 4.34
C LEU A 59 0.98 3.83 4.03
N MET A 60 0.60 5.10 4.19
CA MET A 60 1.51 6.23 4.01
C MET A 60 2.71 6.16 4.96
N ASP A 61 2.48 5.86 6.24
CA ASP A 61 3.55 5.70 7.24
C ASP A 61 4.48 4.53 6.89
N THR A 62 3.91 3.40 6.46
CA THR A 62 4.66 2.22 6.01
C THR A 62 5.60 2.54 4.85
N ILE A 63 5.09 3.26 3.83
CA ILE A 63 5.88 3.68 2.68
C ILE A 63 6.96 4.68 3.10
N LYS A 64 6.60 5.67 3.92
CA LYS A 64 7.53 6.71 4.40
C LYS A 64 8.70 6.08 5.17
N LYS A 65 8.43 5.16 6.09
CA LYS A 65 9.48 4.42 6.82
C LYS A 65 10.41 3.67 5.86
N SER A 66 9.90 2.99 4.83
CA SER A 66 10.76 2.33 3.84
C SER A 66 11.64 3.34 3.11
N LEU A 67 11.10 4.48 2.70
CA LEU A 67 11.85 5.56 2.04
C LEU A 67 12.90 6.18 2.96
N GLU A 68 12.63 6.25 4.27
CA GLU A 68 13.57 6.73 5.31
C GLU A 68 14.67 5.72 5.66
N GLY A 69 14.66 4.52 5.06
CA GLY A 69 15.76 3.57 5.14
C GLY A 69 15.46 2.29 5.91
N PHE A 70 14.23 2.09 6.40
CA PHE A 70 13.85 0.86 7.08
C PHE A 70 13.93 -0.32 6.10
N GLU A 71 14.65 -1.38 6.51
CA GLU A 71 14.87 -2.57 5.66
C GLU A 71 13.56 -3.29 5.34
N TYR A 72 12.63 -3.33 6.30
CA TYR A 72 11.35 -4.00 6.17
C TYR A 72 10.26 -3.21 6.90
N THR A 73 9.14 -3.02 6.22
CA THR A 73 7.92 -2.43 6.78
C THR A 73 6.69 -3.20 6.29
N GLU A 74 5.62 -3.17 7.07
CA GLU A 74 4.36 -3.81 6.72
C GLU A 74 3.17 -3.04 7.28
N CYS A 75 2.03 -3.15 6.61
CA CYS A 75 0.73 -2.78 7.16
C CYS A 75 -0.33 -3.78 6.74
N GLU A 76 -1.30 -3.99 7.61
CA GLU A 76 -2.41 -4.92 7.42
C GLU A 76 -3.72 -4.13 7.51
N PHE A 77 -4.60 -4.35 6.54
CA PHE A 77 -5.92 -3.77 6.47
C PHE A 77 -6.89 -4.88 6.86
N LEU A 78 -7.71 -4.63 7.89
CA LEU A 78 -8.71 -5.60 8.34
C LEU A 78 -9.88 -5.67 7.35
N GLU A 79 -10.24 -4.53 6.78
CA GLU A 79 -11.26 -4.41 5.74
C GLU A 79 -10.76 -3.42 4.67
N PRO A 80 -10.70 -3.81 3.39
CA PRO A 80 -10.71 -5.21 2.95
C PRO A 80 -9.44 -5.93 3.42
N ASP A 81 -9.56 -7.24 3.64
CA ASP A 81 -8.53 -8.08 4.26
C ASP A 81 -7.31 -8.29 3.34
N PHE A 82 -6.31 -7.42 3.46
CA PHE A 82 -5.04 -7.50 2.74
C PHE A 82 -3.88 -6.93 3.54
N LYS A 83 -2.66 -7.32 3.17
CA LYS A 83 -1.42 -6.83 3.78
C LYS A 83 -0.45 -6.33 2.72
N PHE A 84 0.19 -5.20 2.99
CA PHE A 84 1.34 -4.73 2.23
C PHE A 84 2.62 -5.01 3.00
N GLU A 85 3.65 -5.46 2.29
CA GLU A 85 5.02 -5.51 2.80
C GLU A 85 5.93 -4.76 1.83
N ILE A 86 6.88 -4.01 2.38
CA ILE A 86 7.88 -3.30 1.61
C ILE A 86 9.25 -3.65 2.17
N LYS A 87 10.06 -4.32 1.35
CA LYS A 87 11.46 -4.60 1.66
C LYS A 87 12.38 -3.70 0.84
N ARG A 88 13.23 -2.93 1.51
CA ARG A 88 14.21 -2.05 0.87
C ARG A 88 15.47 -2.83 0.51
N HIS A 89 15.95 -2.61 -0.70
CA HIS A 89 17.23 -3.13 -1.19
C HIS A 89 18.17 -1.96 -1.40
N GLU A 90 19.21 -1.90 -0.58
CA GLU A 90 20.25 -0.88 -0.73
C GLU A 90 21.03 -1.05 -2.03
N ALA A 91 21.66 0.03 -2.49
CA ALA A 91 22.62 -0.04 -3.58
C ALA A 91 23.77 -0.97 -3.20
N TRP A 92 24.08 -1.93 -4.07
CA TRP A 92 25.18 -2.86 -3.83
C TRP A 92 26.53 -2.16 -4.02
N TYR A 93 27.45 -2.42 -3.11
CA TYR A 93 28.85 -2.03 -3.24
C TYR A 93 29.67 -3.28 -3.56
N ASP A 94 30.45 -3.25 -4.63
CA ASP A 94 31.44 -4.28 -4.93
C ASP A 94 32.82 -3.66 -4.76
N ASN A 95 33.64 -4.30 -3.91
CA ASN A 95 35.00 -3.86 -3.58
C ASN A 95 35.13 -2.37 -3.21
N GLY A 96 34.14 -1.82 -2.48
CA GLY A 96 34.13 -0.42 -2.05
C GLY A 96 33.73 0.59 -3.14
N PHE A 97 33.42 0.13 -4.34
CA PHE A 97 32.83 0.95 -5.40
C PHE A 97 31.31 0.76 -5.39
N LYS A 98 30.57 1.88 -5.38
CA LYS A 98 29.12 1.86 -5.55
C LYS A 98 28.81 1.32 -6.94
N ILE A 99 28.37 0.07 -7.04
CA ILE A 99 27.77 -0.40 -8.28
C ILE A 99 26.43 0.34 -8.34
N HIS A 100 26.20 1.08 -9.40
CA HIS A 100 25.00 1.92 -9.58
C HIS A 100 23.73 1.07 -9.76
N HIS A 101 23.35 0.29 -8.76
CA HIS A 101 21.97 -0.13 -8.62
C HIS A 101 21.23 0.96 -7.84
N PRO A 102 20.22 1.61 -8.43
CA PRO A 102 19.37 2.53 -7.69
C PRO A 102 18.72 1.77 -6.52
N VAL A 103 18.39 2.50 -5.45
CA VAL A 103 17.60 1.93 -4.35
C VAL A 103 16.33 1.34 -4.97
N SER A 104 16.04 0.10 -4.62
CA SER A 104 14.86 -0.60 -5.11
C SER A 104 14.11 -1.21 -3.94
N PHE A 105 12.82 -1.45 -4.17
CA PHE A 105 11.91 -1.94 -3.17
C PHE A 105 11.22 -3.19 -3.69
N GLU A 106 11.16 -4.23 -2.88
CA GLU A 106 10.22 -5.31 -3.08
C GLU A 106 8.91 -4.90 -2.42
N PHE A 107 7.89 -4.67 -3.24
CA PHE A 107 6.53 -4.39 -2.79
C PHE A 107 5.71 -5.67 -2.95
N ILE A 108 5.18 -6.15 -1.84
CA ILE A 108 4.42 -7.39 -1.78
C ILE A 108 3.00 -7.05 -1.36
N VAL A 109 2.04 -7.54 -2.15
CA VAL A 109 0.62 -7.46 -1.80
C VAL A 109 0.16 -8.86 -1.47
N TRP A 110 -0.26 -9.06 -0.23
CA TRP A 110 -0.89 -10.27 0.27
C TRP A 110 -2.39 -10.03 0.34
N VAL A 111 -3.19 -10.94 -0.19
CA VAL A 111 -4.64 -10.77 -0.19
C VAL A 111 -5.31 -12.02 0.34
N ASN A 112 -6.22 -11.84 1.29
CA ASN A 112 -6.70 -12.95 2.09
C ASN A 112 -7.67 -13.87 1.32
N SER A 113 -7.39 -15.17 1.43
CA SER A 113 -8.20 -16.34 1.05
C SER A 113 -9.62 -16.43 1.65
N GLY A 114 -9.79 -15.79 2.81
CA GLY A 114 -10.89 -16.10 3.72
C GLY A 114 -10.61 -17.28 4.66
N ARG A 115 -9.35 -17.61 4.95
CA ARG A 115 -8.97 -18.65 5.93
C ARG A 115 -8.01 -18.12 6.99
N TRP A 116 -8.59 -17.59 8.06
CA TRP A 116 -7.88 -17.28 9.30
C TRP A 116 -7.61 -18.56 10.09
N ASN A 117 -6.41 -19.11 9.96
CA ASN A 117 -5.90 -20.06 10.95
C ASN A 117 -4.99 -19.30 11.92
N GLY A 118 -5.52 -19.05 13.11
CA GLY A 118 -4.85 -18.67 14.37
C GLY A 118 -3.50 -17.94 14.32
N ILE A 119 -3.50 -16.72 14.85
CA ILE A 119 -2.35 -15.94 15.35
C ILE A 119 -1.33 -15.58 14.23
N TYR A 120 -1.68 -14.54 13.46
CA TYR A 120 -0.80 -13.77 12.55
C TYR A 120 -0.15 -14.54 11.40
N SER A 121 -0.89 -14.78 10.31
CA SER A 121 -0.33 -14.79 8.95
C SER A 121 -1.44 -14.83 7.89
N CYS A 122 -1.28 -14.02 6.84
CA CYS A 122 -2.04 -14.18 5.61
C CYS A 122 -1.66 -15.54 4.99
N THR A 123 -2.65 -16.38 4.71
CA THR A 123 -2.40 -17.76 4.24
C THR A 123 -2.39 -17.89 2.70
N GLU A 124 -2.68 -16.85 1.91
CA GLU A 124 -2.91 -17.00 0.45
C GLU A 124 -2.39 -15.84 -0.44
N LEU A 125 -2.12 -16.19 -1.71
CA LEU A 125 -1.65 -15.39 -2.87
C LEU A 125 -0.96 -14.04 -2.59
N GLY A 126 0.30 -14.12 -2.14
CA GLY A 126 1.22 -12.99 -2.16
C GLY A 126 1.81 -12.77 -3.55
N HIS A 127 1.62 -11.57 -4.11
CA HIS A 127 2.33 -11.18 -5.32
C HIS A 127 3.43 -10.17 -5.00
N LYS A 128 4.65 -10.56 -5.36
CA LYS A 128 5.88 -9.79 -5.16
C LYS A 128 6.28 -9.07 -6.43
N PHE A 129 6.62 -7.79 -6.30
CA PHE A 129 7.06 -6.95 -7.42
C PHE A 129 8.25 -6.09 -7.00
N CYS A 130 9.22 -5.93 -7.89
CA CYS A 130 10.26 -4.93 -7.72
C CYS A 130 9.78 -3.58 -8.21
N ILE A 131 10.02 -2.54 -7.41
CA ILE A 131 9.62 -1.17 -7.65
C ILE A 131 10.84 -0.27 -7.44
N GLU A 132 11.05 0.64 -8.38
CA GLU A 132 12.09 1.66 -8.25
C GLU A 132 11.71 2.72 -7.21
N GLU A 133 12.70 3.28 -6.54
CA GLU A 133 12.50 4.35 -5.54
C GLU A 133 11.60 5.49 -6.03
N ASN A 134 11.84 6.02 -7.24
CA ASN A 134 11.02 7.08 -7.81
C ASN A 134 9.55 6.70 -7.99
N SER A 135 9.26 5.42 -8.26
CA SER A 135 7.89 4.94 -8.39
C SER A 135 7.19 4.85 -7.03
N LEU A 136 7.92 4.48 -5.98
CA LEU A 136 7.40 4.44 -4.61
C LEU A 136 7.19 5.87 -4.05
N ILE A 137 8.14 6.79 -4.30
CA ILE A 137 8.00 8.22 -3.96
C ILE A 137 6.77 8.81 -4.62
N LYS A 138 6.63 8.62 -5.94
CA LYS A 138 5.47 9.13 -6.66
C LYS A 138 4.15 8.57 -6.11
N PHE A 139 4.11 7.28 -5.80
CA PHE A 139 2.92 6.68 -5.21
C PHE A 139 2.59 7.28 -3.84
N TYR A 140 3.59 7.51 -3.00
CA TYR A 140 3.41 8.20 -1.72
C TYR A 140 2.86 9.61 -1.90
N ASP A 141 3.44 10.40 -2.81
CA ASP A 141 3.00 11.78 -3.07
C ASP A 141 1.58 11.83 -3.62
N ASP A 142 1.23 10.94 -4.56
CA ASP A 142 -0.12 10.85 -5.11
C ASP A 142 -1.13 10.42 -4.01
N LEU A 143 -0.74 9.49 -3.12
CA LEU A 143 -1.59 9.03 -2.01
C LEU A 143 -1.81 10.10 -0.96
N LYS A 144 -0.74 10.81 -0.58
CA LYS A 144 -0.80 11.95 0.32
C LYS A 144 -1.68 13.05 -0.25
N SER A 145 -1.55 13.35 -1.54
CA SER A 145 -2.39 14.35 -2.20
C SER A 145 -3.87 13.94 -2.19
N GLU A 146 -4.20 12.67 -2.46
CA GLU A 146 -5.58 12.19 -2.35
C GLU A 146 -6.13 12.29 -0.92
N TRP A 147 -5.31 11.96 0.08
CA TRP A 147 -5.71 12.03 1.48
C TRP A 147 -5.87 13.47 1.96
N GLU A 148 -4.98 14.40 1.59
CA GLU A 148 -5.10 15.82 1.96
C GLU A 148 -6.29 16.50 1.27
N ASN A 149 -6.65 16.08 0.06
CA ASN A 149 -7.79 16.61 -0.69
C ASN A 149 -9.07 15.77 -0.53
N ARG A 150 -9.09 14.85 0.44
CA ARG A 150 -10.22 13.96 0.68
C ARG A 150 -11.48 14.72 1.07
N LYS A 151 -12.64 14.09 0.82
CA LYS A 151 -13.91 14.63 1.30
C LYS A 151 -14.03 14.38 2.79
N ILE A 152 -14.28 15.41 3.59
CA ILE A 152 -14.55 15.29 5.03
C ILE A 152 -16.05 15.38 5.26
N LEU A 153 -16.59 14.42 6.02
CA LEU A 153 -17.99 14.35 6.44
C LEU A 153 -18.05 14.36 7.96
N GLU A 154 -18.92 15.19 8.54
CA GLU A 154 -19.21 15.13 9.97
C GLU A 154 -20.30 14.08 10.23
N TYR A 155 -20.10 13.27 11.29
CA TYR A 155 -21.08 12.29 11.76
C TYR A 155 -22.09 12.92 12.73
#